data_AF-A0A1S6PT47-F1
#
_entry.id   AF-A0A1S6PT47-F1
#
_cell.length_a   1.000
_cell.length_b   1.000
_cell.length_c   1.000
_cell.angle_alpha   90.00
_cell.angle_beta   90.00
_cell.angle_gamma   90.00
#
_symmetry.space_group_name_H-M   'P 1'
#
loop_
_entity.id
_entity.type
_entity.pdbx_description
1 polymer ?
#
loop_
_entity_poly.entity_id
_entity_poly.type
_entity_poly.pdbx_seq_one_letter_code
_entity_poly.pdbx_strand_id
1 'polypeptide(L)'
;IMVDHMRKMKNNAIVCNIGHFDNEIDMLGLENYPGVKRITIKPQTDRWVFPDTNSGIIVLAEGRLMNLGCATGHPSFVMSCSFTNQVIAQLELWKERTTGKYEKKVYVLPKHLDEKVAALHLGKLGARLTKLSKDQADYISVPVEGPYKPAHY
;
A
#
# COMPACT_ATOMS: atom_id res chain seq x y z
N ILE A 1 -7.63 14.26 -9.21
CA ILE A 1 -8.73 15.17 -8.82
C ILE A 1 -8.25 16.60 -9.02
N MET A 2 -8.67 17.24 -10.12
CA MET A 2 -8.30 18.63 -10.44
C MET A 2 -9.03 19.68 -9.60
N VAL A 3 -8.49 20.91 -9.53
CA VAL A 3 -9.11 22.04 -8.80
C VAL A 3 -10.55 22.33 -9.24
N ASP A 4 -10.86 22.17 -10.52
CA ASP A 4 -12.22 22.33 -11.05
C ASP A 4 -13.23 21.33 -10.49
N HIS A 5 -12.78 20.14 -10.11
CA HIS A 5 -13.62 19.17 -9.41
C HIS A 5 -13.83 19.60 -7.96
N MET A 6 -12.76 20.06 -7.29
CA MET A 6 -12.79 20.50 -5.89
C MET A 6 -13.76 21.66 -5.68
N ARG A 7 -13.78 22.62 -6.62
CA ARG A 7 -14.71 23.77 -6.62
C ARG A 7 -16.19 23.38 -6.64
N LYS A 8 -16.50 22.20 -7.21
CA LYS A 8 -17.88 21.68 -7.34
C LYS A 8 -18.28 20.78 -6.17
N MET A 9 -17.39 20.54 -5.20
CA MET A 9 -17.69 19.69 -4.05
C MET A 9 -18.62 20.40 -3.05
N LYS A 10 -19.42 19.61 -2.34
CA LYS A 10 -20.23 20.13 -1.23
C LYS A 10 -19.35 20.73 -0.13
N ASN A 11 -19.88 21.70 0.61
CA ASN A 11 -19.16 22.30 1.75
C ASN A 11 -18.69 21.22 2.74
N ASN A 12 -17.43 21.33 3.15
CA ASN A 12 -16.66 20.42 3.99
C ASN A 12 -16.48 19.00 3.43
N ALA A 13 -16.56 18.79 2.12
CA ALA A 13 -16.14 17.53 1.52
C ALA A 13 -14.67 17.21 1.87
N ILE A 14 -14.38 15.97 2.25
CA ILE A 14 -13.03 15.50 2.57
C ILE A 14 -12.37 14.96 1.30
N VAL A 15 -11.17 15.45 1.00
CA VAL A 15 -10.33 15.05 -0.13
C VAL A 15 -8.99 14.56 0.40
N CYS A 16 -8.59 13.35 0.02
CA CYS A 16 -7.36 12.75 0.50
C CYS A 16 -6.75 11.80 -0.55
N ASN A 17 -5.45 11.54 -0.42
CA ASN A 17 -4.68 10.65 -1.28
C ASN A 17 -4.09 9.52 -0.42
N ILE A 18 -4.14 8.29 -0.92
CA ILE A 18 -3.49 7.11 -0.31
C ILE A 18 -2.63 6.34 -1.32
N GLY A 19 -2.54 6.82 -2.57
CA GLY A 19 -1.74 6.24 -3.62
C GLY A 19 -0.31 6.73 -3.58
N HIS A 20 0.08 7.63 -4.48
CA HIS A 20 1.46 8.09 -4.58
C HIS A 20 1.60 9.60 -4.64
N PHE A 21 2.73 10.10 -4.13
CA PHE A 21 3.12 11.52 -4.11
C PHE A 21 1.99 12.47 -3.69
N ASP A 22 1.88 13.63 -4.35
CA ASP A 22 0.98 14.75 -4.07
C ASP A 22 0.24 15.25 -5.32
N ASN A 23 0.30 14.51 -6.44
CA ASN A 23 -0.23 14.92 -7.74
C ASN A 23 -1.49 14.16 -8.19
N GLU A 24 -1.94 13.17 -7.41
CA GLU A 24 -3.27 12.58 -7.62
C GLU A 24 -4.40 13.58 -7.30
N ILE A 25 -4.12 14.51 -6.37
CA ILE A 25 -4.91 15.71 -6.13
C ILE A 25 -4.13 16.87 -6.71
N ASP A 26 -4.80 17.78 -7.41
CA ASP A 26 -4.18 18.98 -7.96
C ASP A 26 -3.93 20.02 -6.85
N MET A 27 -2.96 19.71 -5.98
CA MET A 27 -2.55 20.58 -4.88
C MET A 27 -1.97 21.90 -5.41
N LEU A 28 -1.21 21.84 -6.51
CA LEU A 28 -0.67 23.03 -7.16
C LEU A 28 -1.77 23.97 -7.67
N GLY A 29 -2.79 23.43 -8.35
CA GLY A 29 -3.94 24.20 -8.80
C GLY A 29 -4.77 24.75 -7.64
N LEU A 30 -4.89 24.00 -6.54
CA LEU A 30 -5.57 24.47 -5.32
C LEU A 30 -4.81 25.61 -4.65
N GLU A 31 -3.49 25.46 -4.45
CA GLU A 31 -2.62 26.46 -3.81
C GLU A 31 -2.59 27.79 -4.57
N ASN A 32 -2.62 27.72 -5.90
CA ASN A 32 -2.59 28.89 -6.77
C ASN A 32 -3.97 29.42 -7.15
N TYR A 33 -5.06 28.85 -6.60
CA TYR A 33 -6.41 29.27 -6.96
C TYR A 33 -6.66 30.71 -6.46
N PRO A 34 -7.03 31.67 -7.33
CA PRO A 34 -7.18 33.07 -6.95
C PRO A 34 -8.15 33.27 -5.78
N GLY A 35 -7.66 33.87 -4.69
CA GLY A 35 -8.47 34.21 -3.52
C GLY A 35 -8.84 33.03 -2.61
N VAL A 36 -8.32 31.83 -2.87
CA VAL A 36 -8.50 30.68 -1.97
C VAL A 36 -7.88 30.96 -0.60
N LYS A 37 -8.50 30.47 0.46
CA LYS A 37 -7.97 30.59 1.83
C LYS A 37 -7.74 29.22 2.45
N ARG A 38 -6.50 28.92 2.82
CA ARG A 38 -6.14 27.76 3.64
C ARG A 38 -6.34 28.10 5.12
N ILE A 39 -7.09 27.27 5.82
CA ILE A 39 -7.32 27.35 7.26
C ILE A 39 -6.88 26.00 7.85
N THR A 40 -5.73 25.97 8.50
CA THR A 40 -5.26 24.77 9.18
C THR A 40 -6.09 24.53 10.44
N ILE A 41 -6.80 23.40 10.48
CA ILE A 41 -7.62 23.00 11.63
C ILE A 41 -6.73 22.37 12.70
N LYS A 42 -5.83 21.49 12.26
CA LYS A 42 -4.77 20.84 13.04
C LYS A 42 -3.71 20.32 12.07
N PRO A 43 -2.52 19.87 12.54
CA PRO A 43 -1.52 19.29 11.66
C PRO A 43 -2.12 18.23 10.71
N GLN A 44 -1.82 18.35 9.42
CA GLN A 44 -2.29 17.49 8.32
C GLN A 44 -3.81 17.50 8.10
N THR A 45 -4.53 18.51 8.58
CA THR A 45 -5.96 18.72 8.29
C THR A 45 -6.20 20.19 7.97
N ASP A 46 -6.39 20.49 6.69
CA ASP A 46 -6.52 21.86 6.19
C ASP A 46 -7.87 22.06 5.51
N ARG A 47 -8.59 23.11 5.91
CA ARG A 47 -9.79 23.55 5.22
C ARG A 47 -9.42 24.61 4.18
N TRP A 48 -9.72 24.35 2.91
CA TRP A 48 -9.51 25.28 1.80
C TRP A 48 -10.85 25.89 1.40
N VAL A 49 -10.97 27.21 1.49
CA VAL A 49 -12.21 27.95 1.21
C VAL A 49 -12.12 28.63 -0.14
N PHE A 50 -13.05 28.31 -1.03
CA PHE A 50 -13.15 28.92 -2.35
C PHE A 50 -13.96 30.23 -2.28
N PRO A 51 -13.46 31.34 -2.85
CA PRO A 51 -14.08 32.65 -2.71
C PRO A 51 -15.39 32.78 -3.49
N ASP A 52 -15.56 32.03 -4.59
CA ASP A 52 -16.73 32.11 -5.46
C ASP A 52 -17.98 31.44 -4.89
N THR A 53 -17.80 30.42 -4.03
CA THR A 53 -18.91 29.68 -3.39
C THR A 53 -19.04 29.94 -1.89
N ASN A 54 -18.03 30.59 -1.28
CA ASN A 54 -17.84 30.69 0.17
C ASN A 54 -17.91 29.34 0.92
N SER A 55 -17.79 28.23 0.17
CA SER A 55 -17.74 26.86 0.66
C SER A 55 -16.29 26.40 0.67
N GLY A 56 -15.99 25.38 1.49
CA GLY A 56 -14.64 24.83 1.55
C GLY A 56 -14.59 23.32 1.47
N ILE A 57 -13.41 22.80 1.18
CA ILE A 57 -13.08 21.37 1.27
C ILE A 57 -12.08 21.15 2.39
N ILE A 58 -11.99 19.91 2.89
CA ILE A 58 -10.99 19.49 3.88
C ILE A 58 -9.98 18.60 3.16
N VAL A 59 -8.74 19.06 3.06
CA VAL A 59 -7.62 18.31 2.49
C VAL A 59 -6.84 17.67 3.63
N LEU A 60 -6.58 16.37 3.51
CA LEU A 60 -5.76 15.63 4.45
C LEU A 60 -4.32 15.51 3.97
N ALA A 61 -3.37 15.67 4.90
CA ALA A 61 -1.93 15.49 4.69
C ALA A 61 -1.39 16.20 3.44
N GLU A 62 -1.93 17.38 3.12
CA GLU A 62 -1.51 18.19 1.96
C GLU A 62 -1.52 17.39 0.63
N GLY A 63 -2.47 16.45 0.48
CA GLY A 63 -2.59 15.62 -0.70
C GLY A 63 -1.57 14.47 -0.80
N ARG A 64 -0.76 14.25 0.26
CA ARG A 64 0.13 13.09 0.41
C ARG A 64 -0.57 11.91 1.10
N LEU A 65 0.17 10.82 1.32
CA LEU A 65 -0.29 9.59 1.97
C LEU A 65 -1.00 9.84 3.30
N MET A 66 -2.33 9.87 3.26
CA MET A 66 -3.18 10.27 4.39
C MET A 66 -3.14 9.27 5.55
N ASN A 67 -2.97 7.98 5.28
CA ASN A 67 -2.95 6.94 6.30
C ASN A 67 -1.70 7.04 7.18
N LEU A 68 -0.55 7.38 6.59
CA LEU A 68 0.69 7.65 7.32
C LEU A 68 0.73 9.07 7.90
N GLY A 69 0.21 10.06 7.18
CA GLY A 69 0.28 11.47 7.59
C GLY A 69 -0.73 11.90 8.66
N CYS A 70 -1.90 11.28 8.69
CA CYS A 70 -2.99 11.60 9.62
C CYS A 70 -3.23 10.53 10.68
N ALA A 71 -2.56 9.38 10.58
CA ALA A 71 -2.67 8.26 11.52
C ALA A 71 -1.31 7.55 11.65
N THR A 72 -1.31 6.21 11.72
CA THR A 72 -0.11 5.40 11.95
C THR A 72 0.15 4.38 10.83
N GLY A 73 -0.49 4.56 9.67
CA GLY A 73 -0.37 3.65 8.53
C GLY A 73 -0.97 2.27 8.80
N HIS A 74 -0.37 1.24 8.22
CA HIS A 74 -0.84 -0.13 8.38
C HIS A 74 -0.44 -0.71 9.74
N PRO A 75 -1.30 -1.54 10.39
CA PRO A 75 -0.99 -2.16 11.65
C PRO A 75 0.14 -3.20 11.53
N SER A 76 0.80 -3.51 12.65
CA SER A 76 2.01 -4.35 12.67
C SER A 76 1.83 -5.72 12.04
N PHE A 77 0.64 -6.34 12.13
CA PHE A 77 0.42 -7.69 11.59
C PHE A 77 0.57 -7.75 10.07
N VAL A 78 -0.07 -6.84 9.32
CA VAL A 78 0.06 -6.82 7.86
C VAL A 78 1.44 -6.31 7.42
N MET A 79 2.04 -5.42 8.22
CA MET A 79 3.43 -4.99 7.99
C MET A 79 4.42 -6.12 8.26
N SER A 80 4.13 -7.06 9.17
CA SER A 80 4.94 -8.26 9.38
C SER A 80 5.01 -9.13 8.13
N CYS A 81 3.90 -9.31 7.41
CA CYS A 81 3.91 -10.01 6.11
C CYS A 81 4.84 -9.30 5.10
N SER A 82 4.72 -7.97 5.00
CA SER A 82 5.52 -7.16 4.07
C SER A 82 7.02 -7.18 4.44
N PHE A 83 7.34 -6.98 5.72
CA PHE A 83 8.71 -6.91 6.21
C PHE A 83 9.40 -8.27 6.27
N THR A 84 8.65 -9.37 6.43
CA THR A 84 9.21 -10.71 6.26
C THR A 84 9.72 -10.92 4.83
N ASN A 85 8.94 -10.50 3.82
CA ASN A 85 9.38 -10.53 2.42
C ASN A 85 10.64 -9.65 2.20
N GLN A 86 10.68 -8.45 2.77
CA GLN A 86 11.87 -7.59 2.69
C GLN A 86 13.11 -8.25 3.30
N VAL A 87 12.99 -8.87 4.48
CA VAL A 87 14.10 -9.60 5.12
C VAL A 87 14.57 -10.77 4.26
N ILE A 88 13.64 -11.55 3.70
CA ILE A 88 13.97 -12.66 2.80
C ILE A 88 14.73 -12.15 1.57
N ALA A 89 14.26 -11.07 0.94
CA ALA A 89 14.94 -10.47 -0.22
C ALA A 89 16.36 -9.97 0.13
N GLN A 90 16.54 -9.32 1.28
CA GLN A 90 17.85 -8.88 1.74
C GLN A 90 18.80 -10.06 2.00
N LEU A 91 18.31 -11.12 2.64
CA LEU A 91 19.10 -12.34 2.89
C LEU A 91 19.52 -13.01 1.58
N GLU A 92 18.62 -13.10 0.61
CA GLU A 92 18.88 -13.69 -0.70
C GLU A 92 19.96 -12.90 -1.45
N LEU A 93 19.78 -11.58 -1.59
CA LEU A 93 20.75 -10.71 -2.25
C LEU A 93 22.13 -10.76 -1.57
N TRP A 94 22.15 -10.76 -0.23
CA TRP A 94 23.40 -10.80 0.52
C TRP A 94 24.14 -12.13 0.38
N LYS A 95 23.42 -13.25 0.41
CA LYS A 95 24.00 -14.58 0.20
C LYS A 95 24.55 -14.76 -1.21
N GLU A 96 23.86 -14.20 -2.20
CA GLU A 96 24.16 -14.38 -3.63
C GLU A 96 25.09 -13.29 -4.20
N ARG A 97 25.60 -12.39 -3.35
CA ARG A 97 26.38 -11.21 -3.77
C ARG A 97 27.63 -11.51 -4.60
N THR A 98 28.18 -12.72 -4.50
CA THR A 98 29.39 -13.15 -5.24
C THR A 98 29.12 -14.23 -6.29
N THR A 99 27.87 -14.69 -6.43
CA THR A 99 27.55 -15.86 -7.27
C THR A 99 27.21 -15.50 -8.70
N GLY A 100 26.91 -14.23 -8.97
CA GLY A 100 26.46 -13.77 -10.29
C GLY A 100 25.01 -14.17 -10.62
N LYS A 101 24.24 -14.65 -9.64
CA LYS A 101 22.84 -15.07 -9.82
C LYS A 101 21.92 -13.95 -10.30
N TYR A 102 22.16 -12.71 -9.87
CA TYR A 102 21.32 -11.55 -10.18
C TYR A 102 22.05 -10.55 -11.09
N GLU A 103 21.41 -10.22 -12.21
CA GLU A 103 21.82 -9.13 -13.10
C GLU A 103 21.20 -7.79 -12.64
N LYS A 104 21.48 -6.70 -13.36
CA LYS A 104 20.84 -5.39 -13.15
C LYS A 104 19.40 -5.38 -13.72
N LYS A 105 18.55 -6.24 -13.17
CA LYS A 105 17.13 -6.43 -13.55
C LYS A 105 16.25 -6.43 -12.30
N VAL A 106 14.94 -6.31 -12.50
CA VAL A 106 13.95 -6.46 -11.43
C VAL A 106 13.57 -7.93 -11.31
N TYR A 107 13.58 -8.44 -10.09
CA TYR A 107 13.22 -9.83 -9.77
C TYR A 107 12.13 -9.84 -8.70
N VAL A 108 11.36 -10.93 -8.67
CA VAL A 108 10.39 -11.23 -7.61
C VAL A 108 10.85 -12.45 -6.82
N LEU A 109 10.44 -12.54 -5.55
CA LEU A 109 10.72 -13.73 -4.74
C LEU A 109 9.98 -14.95 -5.32
N PRO A 110 10.59 -16.15 -5.27
CA PRO A 110 9.92 -17.37 -5.71
C PRO A 110 8.71 -17.71 -4.82
N LYS A 111 7.68 -18.31 -5.42
CA LYS A 111 6.37 -18.57 -4.79
C LYS A 111 6.45 -19.33 -3.46
N HIS A 112 7.37 -20.28 -3.31
CA HIS A 112 7.53 -21.02 -2.05
C HIS A 112 7.94 -20.11 -0.86
N LEU A 113 8.64 -18.99 -1.11
CA LEU A 113 8.96 -18.02 -0.07
C LEU A 113 7.75 -17.16 0.29
N ASP A 114 6.91 -16.83 -0.68
CA ASP A 114 5.65 -16.12 -0.44
C ASP A 114 4.67 -16.97 0.40
N GLU A 115 4.52 -18.26 0.05
CA GLU A 115 3.76 -19.23 0.84
C GLU A 115 4.34 -19.42 2.25
N LYS A 116 5.67 -19.41 2.37
CA LYS A 116 6.34 -19.44 3.68
C LYS A 116 5.99 -18.21 4.52
N VAL A 117 5.94 -17.01 3.93
CA VAL A 117 5.50 -15.80 4.65
C VAL A 117 4.09 -15.99 5.16
N ALA A 118 3.15 -16.43 4.32
CA ALA A 118 1.77 -16.69 4.75
C ALA A 118 1.70 -17.72 5.89
N ALA A 119 2.41 -18.85 5.75
CA ALA A 119 2.43 -19.93 6.73
C ALA A 119 2.92 -19.47 8.12
N LEU A 120 3.93 -18.61 8.18
CA LEU A 120 4.47 -18.07 9.44
C LEU A 120 3.44 -17.28 10.26
N HIS A 121 2.41 -16.73 9.61
CA HIS A 121 1.40 -15.89 10.26
C HIS A 121 0.15 -16.67 10.70
N LEU A 122 -0.07 -17.89 10.21
CA LEU A 122 -1.28 -18.69 10.48
C LEU A 122 -1.49 -18.95 11.97
N GLY A 123 -0.43 -19.34 12.68
CA GLY A 123 -0.50 -19.68 14.10
C GLY A 123 -0.98 -18.52 14.96
N LYS A 124 -0.60 -17.28 14.62
CA LYS A 124 -1.02 -16.07 15.35
C LYS A 124 -2.51 -15.76 15.19
N LEU A 125 -3.12 -16.21 14.10
CA LEU A 125 -4.55 -16.07 13.81
C LEU A 125 -5.38 -17.28 14.29
N GLY A 126 -4.73 -18.33 14.81
CA GLY A 126 -5.41 -19.58 15.16
C GLY A 126 -5.90 -20.38 13.94
N ALA A 127 -5.44 -20.04 12.74
CA ALA A 127 -5.79 -20.73 11.51
C ALA A 127 -5.11 -22.11 11.45
N ARG A 128 -5.88 -23.14 11.09
CA ARG A 128 -5.38 -24.51 10.91
C ARG A 128 -5.37 -24.85 9.43
N LEU A 129 -4.20 -25.17 8.90
CA LEU A 129 -4.03 -25.54 7.50
C LEU A 129 -4.16 -27.06 7.35
N THR A 130 -5.02 -27.52 6.45
CA THR A 130 -5.13 -28.93 6.09
C THR A 130 -3.87 -29.35 5.34
N LYS A 131 -3.33 -30.53 5.67
CA LYS A 131 -2.23 -31.15 4.92
C LYS A 131 -2.80 -32.06 3.83
N LEU A 132 -2.39 -31.85 2.58
CA LEU A 132 -2.75 -32.73 1.48
C LEU A 132 -2.16 -34.13 1.70
N SER A 133 -2.93 -35.18 1.40
CA SER A 133 -2.36 -36.50 1.18
C SER A 133 -1.55 -36.50 -0.11
N LYS A 134 -0.69 -37.52 -0.28
CA LYS A 134 0.07 -37.69 -1.53
C LYS A 134 -0.87 -37.80 -2.74
N ASP A 135 -1.92 -38.61 -2.64
CA ASP A 135 -2.90 -38.80 -3.71
C ASP A 135 -3.63 -37.50 -4.07
N GLN A 136 -4.00 -36.68 -3.08
CA GLN A 136 -4.66 -35.39 -3.33
C GLN A 136 -3.73 -34.40 -4.02
N ALA A 137 -2.47 -34.35 -3.59
CA ALA A 137 -1.46 -33.47 -4.17
C ALA A 137 -1.16 -33.85 -5.62
N ASP A 138 -1.02 -35.16 -5.90
CA ASP A 138 -0.82 -35.69 -7.25
C ASP A 138 -2.04 -35.42 -8.14
N TYR A 139 -3.26 -35.58 -7.61
CA TYR A 139 -4.50 -35.31 -8.33
C TYR A 139 -4.61 -33.87 -8.85
N ILE A 140 -4.15 -32.88 -8.07
CA ILE A 140 -4.13 -31.47 -8.50
C ILE A 140 -2.77 -31.00 -9.04
N SER A 141 -1.83 -31.93 -9.24
CA SER A 141 -0.50 -31.67 -9.80
C SER A 141 0.32 -30.63 -9.02
N VAL A 142 0.35 -30.74 -7.69
CA VAL A 142 1.20 -29.92 -6.81
C VAL A 142 2.01 -30.79 -5.85
N PRO A 143 3.19 -30.35 -5.38
CA PRO A 143 3.86 -31.02 -4.27
C PRO A 143 3.06 -30.88 -2.96
N VAL A 144 3.17 -31.86 -2.07
CA VAL A 144 2.51 -31.81 -0.73
C VAL A 144 2.94 -30.58 0.07
N GLU A 145 4.17 -30.11 -0.12
CA GLU A 145 4.74 -28.94 0.57
C GLU A 145 4.71 -27.66 -0.30
N GLY A 146 4.01 -27.69 -1.44
CA GLY A 146 3.90 -26.58 -2.39
C GLY A 146 5.11 -26.41 -3.33
N PRO A 147 5.12 -25.38 -4.19
CA PRO A 147 4.09 -24.36 -4.34
C PRO A 147 2.73 -24.89 -4.81
N TYR A 148 1.64 -24.35 -4.26
CA TYR A 148 0.27 -24.85 -4.46
C TYR A 148 -0.49 -24.18 -5.59
N LYS A 149 0.16 -23.27 -6.33
CA LYS A 149 -0.45 -22.49 -7.43
C LYS A 149 0.53 -22.29 -8.58
N PRO A 150 0.04 -22.18 -9.83
CA PRO A 150 0.87 -21.85 -10.98
C PRO A 150 1.44 -20.43 -10.87
N ALA A 151 2.48 -20.13 -11.64
CA ALA A 151 3.21 -18.86 -11.53
C ALA A 151 2.35 -17.60 -11.80
N HIS A 152 1.31 -17.71 -12.63
CA HIS A 152 0.44 -16.59 -13.03
C HIS A 152 -0.77 -16.37 -12.11
N TYR A 153 -0.90 -17.17 -11.04
CA TYR A 153 -1.90 -16.99 -9.98
C TYR A 153 -1.29 -16.22 -8.82
#